data_AF-A0A2S7QSY3-F1
#
_entry.id   AF-A0A2S7QSY3-F1
#
_cell.length_a   1.000
_cell.length_b   1.000
_cell.length_c   1.000
_cell.angle_alpha   90.00
_cell.angle_beta   90.00
_cell.angle_gamma   90.00
#
_symmetry.space_group_name_H-M   'P 1'
#
loop_
_entity.id
_entity.type
_entity.pdbx_description
1 polymer ?
#
loop_
_entity_poly.entity_id
_entity_poly.type
_entity_poly.pdbx_seq_one_letter_code
_entity_poly.pdbx_strand_id
1 'polypeptide(L)'
;MEKCKEERIAPQHKSAWFGFIKSMIYARQEDGRKKKMKPLNPFLGECFLGSWEDDGSGIGKTELVAEQVSHHPPMTTFNLWNDTHGVQLQGNIAPRAYFNTTIHIQRCGYSLLTLSQHSETHLLTMPPVHITGLMAGSISPELSGTSYIRSSSGYTTRISYSSKGWISGVPNSFSAVITKDGADKPIYTAEGQWSGEFLAKDARTGKTVMNLHTGSLKRRELSVKPIEQQKDWESRRAWRHVSEAINENDIFRIGKEKAKIENEQREMRKREKEQGKSWQRRFFKRVTRDRLAEELAGKLDDVKLEMPGGIWVWDEEKYRSEMGLKASGGSDAGLLKSGVKSPTRAKWDSGVVMEGITFTIYADLPRRFSIVRSLRE
;
A
#
# COMPACT_ATOMS: atom_id res chain seq x y z
N MET A 1 -23.03 12.59 -21.97
CA MET A 1 -23.90 11.68 -21.19
C MET A 1 -24.12 10.29 -21.83
N GLU A 2 -23.76 10.04 -23.09
CA GLU A 2 -24.06 8.74 -23.73
C GLU A 2 -23.03 7.61 -23.52
N LYS A 3 -21.77 7.91 -23.17
CA LYS A 3 -20.73 6.86 -22.94
C LYS A 3 -20.91 6.06 -21.64
N CYS A 4 -21.79 6.47 -20.73
CA CYS A 4 -22.02 5.79 -19.44
C CYS A 4 -23.03 4.63 -19.51
N LYS A 5 -23.76 4.45 -20.64
CA LYS A 5 -24.78 3.40 -20.76
C LYS A 5 -24.24 2.03 -21.19
N GLU A 6 -23.00 1.94 -21.69
CA GLU A 6 -22.38 0.67 -22.12
C GLU A 6 -21.41 0.07 -21.09
N GLU A 7 -20.92 0.84 -20.11
CA GLU A 7 -20.01 0.32 -19.08
C GLU A 7 -20.80 -0.37 -17.96
N ARG A 8 -20.65 -1.70 -17.84
CA ARG A 8 -21.36 -2.53 -16.86
C ARG A 8 -20.65 -2.66 -15.51
N ILE A 9 -19.45 -2.10 -15.37
CA ILE A 9 -18.78 -1.95 -14.08
C ILE A 9 -19.11 -0.57 -13.52
N ALA A 10 -19.39 -0.52 -12.23
CA ALA A 10 -19.49 0.76 -11.54
C ALA A 10 -18.12 1.48 -11.61
N PRO A 11 -18.02 2.72 -12.13
CA PRO A 11 -16.75 3.41 -12.39
C PRO A 11 -15.75 3.35 -11.24
N GLN A 12 -16.25 3.35 -10.02
CA GLN A 12 -15.47 3.26 -8.79
C GLN A 12 -14.71 1.93 -8.60
N HIS A 13 -15.28 0.78 -9.00
CA HIS A 13 -14.59 -0.51 -8.94
C HIS A 13 -13.49 -0.59 -10.01
N LYS A 14 -13.78 -0.05 -11.19
CA LYS A 14 -12.80 0.11 -12.27
C LYS A 14 -11.63 0.99 -11.83
N SER A 15 -11.90 2.10 -11.14
CA SER A 15 -10.85 2.95 -10.55
C SER A 15 -10.06 2.25 -9.44
N ALA A 16 -10.71 1.50 -8.54
CA ALA A 16 -10.04 0.72 -7.50
C ALA A 16 -9.09 -0.32 -8.11
N TRP A 17 -9.57 -1.05 -9.11
CA TRP A 17 -8.78 -1.97 -9.94
C TRP A 17 -7.55 -1.31 -10.54
N PHE A 18 -7.71 -0.18 -11.23
CA PHE A 18 -6.56 0.49 -11.83
C PHE A 18 -5.61 1.06 -10.82
N GLY A 19 -6.10 1.69 -9.76
CA GLY A 19 -5.27 2.19 -8.68
C GLY A 19 -4.40 1.07 -8.10
N PHE A 20 -4.96 -0.12 -7.93
CA PHE A 20 -4.23 -1.30 -7.48
C PHE A 20 -3.17 -1.77 -8.48
N ILE A 21 -3.52 -1.96 -9.76
CA ILE A 21 -2.54 -2.31 -10.81
C ILE A 21 -1.42 -1.27 -10.86
N LYS A 22 -1.77 0.02 -10.82
CA LYS A 22 -0.80 1.13 -10.80
C LYS A 22 0.17 0.99 -9.62
N SER A 23 -0.32 0.69 -8.42
CA SER A 23 0.52 0.52 -7.24
C SER A 23 1.56 -0.61 -7.39
N MET A 24 1.30 -1.61 -8.23
CA MET A 24 2.20 -2.75 -8.43
C MET A 24 3.38 -2.44 -9.38
N ILE A 25 3.30 -1.40 -10.20
CA ILE A 25 4.28 -1.08 -11.26
C ILE A 25 5.65 -0.62 -10.69
N TYR A 26 5.74 -0.31 -9.40
CA TYR A 26 6.86 0.45 -8.85
C TYR A 26 8.02 -0.39 -8.27
N ALA A 27 8.80 -0.99 -9.17
CA ALA A 27 10.15 -1.50 -8.90
C ALA A 27 11.26 -0.87 -9.78
N ARG A 28 10.92 -0.05 -10.79
CA ARG A 28 11.87 0.64 -11.67
C ARG A 28 12.02 2.12 -11.30
N GLN A 29 13.25 2.63 -11.33
CA GLN A 29 13.51 4.08 -11.26
C GLN A 29 13.18 4.72 -12.62
N GLU A 30 12.79 6.00 -12.61
CA GLU A 30 12.58 6.80 -13.82
C GLU A 30 13.85 6.91 -14.68
N ASP A 31 15.03 6.77 -14.08
CA ASP A 31 16.34 6.82 -14.77
C ASP A 31 16.78 5.48 -15.41
N GLY A 32 15.91 4.46 -15.42
CA GLY A 32 16.23 3.14 -15.97
C GLY A 32 17.25 2.33 -15.16
N ARG A 33 17.79 2.84 -14.04
CA ARG A 33 18.75 2.09 -13.22
C ARG A 33 18.03 1.06 -12.34
N LYS A 34 18.59 -0.16 -12.29
CA LYS A 34 18.13 -1.24 -11.39
C LYS A 34 18.11 -0.75 -9.94
N LYS A 35 16.94 -0.84 -9.29
CA LYS A 35 16.72 -0.47 -7.89
C LYS A 35 17.59 -1.35 -6.99
N LYS A 36 18.50 -0.76 -6.20
CA LYS A 36 19.32 -1.50 -5.22
C LYS A 36 18.43 -1.90 -4.04
N MET A 37 18.41 -3.19 -3.71
CA MET A 37 17.13 -3.86 -3.42
C MET A 37 16.66 -4.01 -1.97
N LYS A 38 17.47 -3.73 -0.94
CA LYS A 38 17.00 -3.94 0.44
C LYS A 38 16.56 -2.61 1.08
N PRO A 39 15.26 -2.42 1.39
CA PRO A 39 14.83 -1.28 2.19
C PRO A 39 15.39 -1.37 3.61
N LEU A 40 15.51 -0.22 4.29
CA LEU A 40 15.81 -0.18 5.72
C LEU A 40 14.67 -0.86 6.49
N ASN A 41 15.01 -1.61 7.54
CA ASN A 41 14.01 -2.23 8.41
C ASN A 41 13.53 -1.18 9.42
N PRO A 42 12.26 -0.74 9.36
CA PRO A 42 11.83 0.35 10.23
C PRO A 42 11.86 -0.04 11.71
N PHE A 43 12.21 0.90 12.57
CA PHE A 43 12.12 0.69 14.03
C PHE A 43 10.68 0.88 14.52
N LEU A 44 10.31 0.26 15.65
CA LEU A 44 8.95 0.39 16.19
C LEU A 44 8.65 1.85 16.57
N GLY A 45 7.56 2.38 16.02
CA GLY A 45 7.14 3.78 16.20
C GLY A 45 7.71 4.74 15.16
N GLU A 46 8.54 4.27 14.23
CA GLU A 46 8.95 5.04 13.06
C GLU A 46 7.72 5.42 12.24
N CYS A 47 7.64 6.67 11.81
CA CYS A 47 6.54 7.14 10.97
C CYS A 47 7.02 7.82 9.69
N PHE A 48 6.20 7.77 8.65
CA PHE A 48 6.43 8.49 7.41
C PHE A 48 5.18 9.27 7.03
N LEU A 49 5.35 10.58 6.83
CA LEU A 49 4.26 11.52 6.58
C LEU A 49 4.55 12.28 5.30
N GLY A 50 3.50 12.56 4.54
CA GLY A 50 3.60 13.37 3.34
C GLY A 50 2.25 13.67 2.74
N SER A 51 2.24 14.41 1.66
CA SER A 51 1.03 14.75 0.92
C SER A 51 1.31 14.89 -0.56
N TRP A 52 0.31 14.56 -1.38
CA TRP A 52 0.20 15.06 -2.73
C TRP A 52 -0.66 16.31 -2.69
N GLU A 53 -0.07 17.45 -2.97
CA GLU A 53 -0.78 18.73 -3.00
C GLU A 53 -1.63 18.86 -4.27
N ASP A 54 -2.70 19.64 -4.18
CA ASP A 54 -3.46 20.04 -5.36
C ASP A 54 -2.63 21.03 -6.19
N ASP A 55 -2.45 20.74 -7.46
CA ASP A 55 -1.75 21.60 -8.42
C ASP A 55 -2.69 22.59 -9.12
N GLY A 56 -3.92 22.72 -8.64
CA GLY A 56 -4.97 23.52 -9.24
C GLY A 56 -5.79 22.77 -10.29
N SER A 57 -5.51 21.48 -10.53
CA SER A 57 -6.35 20.62 -11.38
C SER A 57 -7.63 20.13 -10.70
N GLY A 58 -7.83 20.45 -9.42
CA GLY A 58 -9.04 20.08 -8.66
C GLY A 58 -9.02 18.64 -8.15
N ILE A 59 -7.85 18.00 -8.15
CA ILE A 59 -7.66 16.67 -7.57
C ILE A 59 -7.74 16.66 -6.05
N GLY A 60 -7.67 17.83 -5.41
CA GLY A 60 -7.62 17.96 -3.96
C GLY A 60 -6.30 17.45 -3.36
N LYS A 61 -6.06 17.86 -2.12
CA LYS A 61 -4.92 17.38 -1.34
C LYS A 61 -5.17 15.94 -0.90
N THR A 62 -4.15 15.10 -1.04
CA THR A 62 -4.15 13.73 -0.55
C THR A 62 -3.05 13.55 0.49
N GLU A 63 -3.39 13.19 1.72
CA GLU A 63 -2.46 13.09 2.85
C GLU A 63 -2.11 11.64 3.14
N LEU A 64 -0.86 11.39 3.58
CA LEU A 64 -0.31 10.10 3.94
C LEU A 64 0.24 10.12 5.37
N VAL A 65 -0.15 9.11 6.15
CA VAL A 65 0.51 8.74 7.40
C VAL A 65 0.77 7.24 7.38
N ALA A 66 2.02 6.84 7.59
CA ALA A 66 2.43 5.47 7.84
C ALA A 66 3.17 5.37 9.16
N GLU A 67 2.94 4.30 9.92
CA GLU A 67 3.59 4.02 11.20
C GLU A 67 4.03 2.55 11.26
N GLN A 68 5.27 2.31 11.70
CA GLN A 68 5.76 0.98 12.04
C GLN A 68 5.15 0.55 13.38
N VAL A 69 3.99 -0.08 13.31
CA VAL A 69 3.24 -0.52 14.49
C VAL A 69 3.76 -1.82 15.09
N SER A 70 4.70 -2.53 14.49
CA SER A 70 5.37 -3.69 15.11
C SER A 70 6.77 -3.90 14.52
N HIS A 71 7.72 -4.36 15.33
CA HIS A 71 9.08 -4.70 14.86
C HIS A 71 9.35 -6.21 14.83
N HIS A 72 8.76 -6.98 15.75
CA HIS A 72 8.87 -8.43 15.80
C HIS A 72 7.48 -9.07 16.02
N PRO A 73 6.81 -9.57 14.96
CA PRO A 73 7.20 -9.47 13.54
C PRO A 73 7.05 -8.03 13.00
N PRO A 74 7.76 -7.66 11.92
CA PRO A 74 7.67 -6.32 11.34
C PRO A 74 6.29 -6.08 10.74
N MET A 75 5.69 -4.94 11.05
CA MET A 75 4.40 -4.54 10.49
C MET A 75 4.29 -3.01 10.42
N THR A 76 3.85 -2.52 9.26
CA THR A 76 3.57 -1.12 9.00
C THR A 76 2.07 -0.95 8.77
N THR A 77 1.46 0.03 9.41
CA THR A 77 0.07 0.43 9.16
C THR A 77 0.08 1.82 8.54
N PHE A 78 -0.87 2.09 7.66
CA PHE A 78 -0.96 3.38 7.00
C PHE A 78 -2.40 3.82 6.81
N ASN A 79 -2.56 5.13 6.61
CA ASN A 79 -3.78 5.79 6.18
C ASN A 79 -3.42 6.84 5.12
N LEU A 80 -4.10 6.77 3.98
CA LEU A 80 -4.12 7.80 2.95
C LEU A 80 -5.54 8.32 2.83
N TRP A 81 -5.74 9.63 2.74
CA TRP A 81 -7.07 10.18 2.51
C TRP A 81 -7.05 11.45 1.66
N ASN A 82 -8.16 11.68 0.97
CA ASN A 82 -8.45 12.88 0.20
C ASN A 82 -9.86 13.33 0.57
N ASP A 83 -9.95 14.41 1.33
CA ASP A 83 -11.22 14.92 1.84
C ASP A 83 -12.09 15.50 0.73
N THR A 84 -11.48 16.15 -0.27
CA THR A 84 -12.18 16.76 -1.40
C THR A 84 -13.05 15.74 -2.14
N HIS A 85 -12.53 14.54 -2.35
CA HIS A 85 -13.21 13.47 -3.11
C HIS A 85 -13.74 12.34 -2.24
N GLY A 86 -13.60 12.44 -0.90
CA GLY A 86 -14.08 11.44 0.05
C GLY A 86 -13.45 10.06 -0.15
N VAL A 87 -12.17 10.03 -0.53
CA VAL A 87 -11.39 8.80 -0.77
C VAL A 87 -10.52 8.53 0.44
N GLN A 88 -10.52 7.29 0.94
CA GLN A 88 -9.61 6.87 2.01
C GLN A 88 -9.08 5.46 1.72
N LEU A 89 -7.77 5.27 1.82
CA LEU A 89 -7.11 3.97 1.81
C LEU A 89 -6.38 3.77 3.14
N GLN A 90 -6.82 2.81 3.93
CA GLN A 90 -6.09 2.38 5.12
C GLN A 90 -5.65 0.93 4.97
N GLY A 91 -4.56 0.53 5.61
CA GLY A 91 -4.10 -0.84 5.50
C GLY A 91 -3.01 -1.23 6.47
N ASN A 92 -2.85 -2.53 6.63
CA ASN A 92 -1.83 -3.18 7.44
C ASN A 92 -0.95 -4.03 6.52
N ILE A 93 0.38 -3.91 6.62
CA ILE A 93 1.34 -4.67 5.83
C ILE A 93 2.36 -5.30 6.78
N ALA A 94 2.36 -6.63 6.82
CA ALA A 94 3.27 -7.46 7.60
C ALA A 94 4.05 -8.39 6.66
N PRO A 95 5.23 -7.97 6.16
CA PRO A 95 6.04 -8.81 5.30
C PRO A 95 6.65 -9.96 6.10
N ARG A 96 6.54 -11.19 5.58
CA ARG A 96 7.19 -12.39 6.10
C ARG A 96 8.09 -12.98 5.04
N ALA A 97 9.39 -12.80 5.21
CA ALA A 97 10.39 -13.39 4.32
C ALA A 97 10.79 -14.80 4.79
N TYR A 98 10.94 -15.73 3.85
CA TYR A 98 11.50 -17.06 4.07
C TYR A 98 12.29 -17.51 2.83
N PHE A 99 13.18 -18.47 3.01
CA PHE A 99 14.03 -18.98 1.94
C PHE A 99 13.62 -20.42 1.58
N ASN A 100 13.38 -20.67 0.29
CA ASN A 100 13.20 -22.01 -0.26
C ASN A 100 13.73 -22.02 -1.70
N THR A 101 15.01 -22.37 -1.89
CA THR A 101 15.78 -22.25 -3.15
C THR A 101 15.98 -20.79 -3.63
N THR A 102 14.92 -19.97 -3.55
CA THR A 102 14.91 -18.53 -3.76
C THR A 102 14.36 -17.82 -2.52
N ILE A 103 14.36 -16.48 -2.49
CA ILE A 103 13.76 -15.72 -1.38
C ILE A 103 12.28 -15.48 -1.70
N HIS A 104 11.41 -15.89 -0.77
CA HIS A 104 9.97 -15.68 -0.82
C HIS A 104 9.59 -14.62 0.20
N ILE A 105 8.69 -13.71 -0.17
CA ILE A 105 8.15 -12.68 0.70
C ILE A 105 6.62 -12.79 0.65
N GLN A 106 6.04 -13.37 1.69
CA GLN A 106 4.61 -13.25 1.94
C GLN A 106 4.30 -11.82 2.37
N ARG A 107 3.25 -11.23 1.81
CA ARG A 107 2.75 -9.91 2.19
C ARG A 107 1.43 -10.09 2.93
N CYS A 108 1.53 -10.58 4.17
CA CYS A 108 0.39 -10.64 5.06
C CYS A 108 -0.11 -9.21 5.30
N GLY A 109 -1.41 -9.01 5.39
CA GLY A 109 -1.95 -7.67 5.28
C GLY A 109 -3.22 -7.60 4.43
N TYR A 110 -3.93 -6.49 4.59
CA TYR A 110 -4.95 -6.06 3.65
C TYR A 110 -5.09 -4.54 3.74
N SER A 111 -5.73 -3.98 2.72
CA SER A 111 -6.11 -2.57 2.69
C SER A 111 -7.61 -2.45 2.45
N LEU A 112 -8.22 -1.41 3.01
CA LEU A 112 -9.59 -1.00 2.74
C LEU A 112 -9.57 0.34 2.00
N LEU A 113 -10.07 0.37 0.77
CA LEU A 113 -10.31 1.58 -0.01
C LEU A 113 -11.78 1.96 0.11
N THR A 114 -12.07 3.03 0.84
CA THR A 114 -13.40 3.59 0.99
C THR A 114 -13.59 4.77 0.05
N LEU A 115 -14.69 4.73 -0.70
CA LEU A 115 -15.15 5.77 -1.62
C LEU A 115 -16.48 6.29 -1.07
N SER A 116 -16.39 7.30 -0.20
CA SER A 116 -17.52 7.77 0.62
C SER A 116 -18.68 8.30 -0.22
N GLN A 117 -18.37 8.92 -1.36
CA GLN A 117 -19.37 9.43 -2.31
C GLN A 117 -20.25 8.31 -2.90
N HIS A 118 -19.78 7.06 -2.90
CA HIS A 118 -20.50 5.90 -3.39
C HIS A 118 -20.98 4.96 -2.27
N SER A 119 -20.69 5.28 -1.00
CA SER A 119 -20.91 4.38 0.14
C SER A 119 -20.33 2.98 -0.11
N GLU A 120 -19.15 2.93 -0.73
CA GLU A 120 -18.53 1.70 -1.20
C GLU A 120 -17.14 1.52 -0.63
N THR A 121 -16.85 0.33 -0.12
CA THR A 121 -15.52 -0.04 0.39
C THR A 121 -15.02 -1.28 -0.33
N HIS A 122 -13.75 -1.24 -0.72
CA HIS A 122 -13.05 -2.34 -1.35
C HIS A 122 -12.02 -2.93 -0.39
N LEU A 123 -12.03 -4.25 -0.23
CA LEU A 123 -10.94 -5.01 0.36
C LEU A 123 -9.90 -5.33 -0.72
N LEU A 124 -8.64 -5.00 -0.45
CA LEU A 124 -7.51 -5.28 -1.34
C LEU A 124 -6.53 -6.19 -0.61
N THR A 125 -6.23 -7.36 -1.19
CA THR A 125 -5.17 -8.25 -0.71
C THR A 125 -3.90 -8.07 -1.53
N MET A 126 -2.75 -8.46 -0.98
CA MET A 126 -1.45 -8.32 -1.64
C MET A 126 -0.93 -9.68 -2.10
N PRO A 127 -0.41 -9.82 -3.33
CA PRO A 127 0.15 -11.09 -3.77
C PRO A 127 1.52 -11.35 -3.12
N PRO A 128 1.94 -12.60 -2.92
CA PRO A 128 3.33 -12.90 -2.56
C PRO A 128 4.33 -12.36 -3.60
N VAL A 129 5.59 -12.20 -3.17
CA VAL A 129 6.71 -11.82 -4.02
C VAL A 129 7.79 -12.90 -3.95
N HIS A 130 8.38 -13.24 -5.09
CA HIS A 130 9.55 -14.12 -5.19
C HIS A 130 10.72 -13.35 -5.78
N ILE A 131 11.89 -13.50 -5.18
CA ILE A 131 13.12 -12.87 -5.67
C ILE A 131 13.88 -13.90 -6.50
N THR A 132 13.86 -13.71 -7.82
CA THR A 132 14.54 -14.59 -8.78
C THR A 132 15.90 -14.02 -9.20
N GLY A 133 16.70 -14.81 -9.92
CA GLY A 133 17.96 -14.33 -10.52
C GLY A 133 19.13 -14.14 -9.55
N LEU A 134 19.03 -14.65 -8.31
CA LEU A 134 20.11 -14.58 -7.31
C LEU A 134 21.40 -15.27 -7.79
N MET A 135 21.29 -16.51 -8.32
CA MET A 135 22.46 -17.25 -8.83
C MET A 135 23.08 -16.60 -10.07
N ALA A 136 22.24 -16.02 -10.93
CA ALA A 136 22.66 -15.37 -12.18
C ALA A 136 23.07 -13.90 -11.99
N GLY A 137 23.20 -13.40 -10.75
CA GLY A 137 23.54 -12.00 -10.45
C GLY A 137 22.54 -10.95 -10.97
N SER A 138 21.36 -11.38 -11.42
CA SER A 138 20.34 -10.58 -12.10
C SER A 138 19.06 -10.57 -11.27
N ILE A 139 19.17 -10.05 -10.06
CA ILE A 139 18.08 -10.15 -9.08
C ILE A 139 16.84 -9.39 -9.54
N SER A 140 15.68 -10.07 -9.58
CA SER A 140 14.40 -9.51 -10.03
C SER A 140 13.24 -9.96 -9.13
N PRO A 141 12.42 -9.03 -8.60
CA PRO A 141 11.18 -9.38 -7.92
C PRO A 141 10.12 -9.81 -8.94
N GLU A 142 9.43 -10.91 -8.67
CA GLU A 142 8.32 -11.44 -9.44
C GLU A 142 7.10 -11.61 -8.52
N LEU A 143 5.92 -11.21 -8.98
CA LEU A 143 4.67 -11.48 -8.28
C LEU A 143 4.19 -12.91 -8.56
N SER A 144 3.51 -13.52 -7.61
CA SER A 144 2.97 -14.87 -7.75
C SER A 144 1.62 -15.04 -7.04
N GLY A 145 1.02 -16.21 -7.21
CA GLY A 145 -0.21 -16.59 -6.53
C GLY A 145 -1.41 -15.76 -6.99
N THR A 146 -2.27 -15.40 -6.04
CA THR A 146 -3.51 -14.67 -6.32
C THR A 146 -3.70 -13.51 -5.36
N SER A 147 -4.22 -12.40 -5.87
CA SER A 147 -4.74 -11.30 -5.05
C SER A 147 -6.16 -10.96 -5.47
N TYR A 148 -6.85 -10.22 -4.61
CA TYR A 148 -8.27 -9.91 -4.76
C TYR A 148 -8.54 -8.44 -4.50
N ILE A 149 -9.52 -7.92 -5.24
CA ILE A 149 -10.19 -6.64 -4.96
C ILE A 149 -11.68 -6.94 -4.82
N ARG A 150 -12.21 -6.80 -3.61
CA ARG A 150 -13.60 -7.14 -3.30
C ARG A 150 -14.36 -5.93 -2.83
N SER A 151 -15.38 -5.52 -3.58
CA SER A 151 -16.26 -4.41 -3.24
C SER A 151 -17.43 -4.85 -2.36
N SER A 152 -17.86 -3.97 -1.46
CA SER A 152 -19.13 -4.08 -0.73
C SER A 152 -20.36 -4.07 -1.65
N SER A 153 -20.23 -3.61 -2.89
CA SER A 153 -21.30 -3.64 -3.89
C SER A 153 -21.38 -4.96 -4.67
N GLY A 154 -20.61 -5.98 -4.27
CA GLY A 154 -20.66 -7.33 -4.83
C GLY A 154 -19.76 -7.58 -6.04
N TYR A 155 -18.91 -6.62 -6.45
CA TYR A 155 -17.90 -6.88 -7.48
C TYR A 155 -16.65 -7.51 -6.88
N THR A 156 -16.11 -8.52 -7.57
CA THR A 156 -14.84 -9.14 -7.24
C THR A 156 -13.93 -9.10 -8.45
N THR A 157 -12.70 -8.62 -8.26
CA THR A 157 -11.63 -8.89 -9.20
C THR A 157 -10.62 -9.87 -8.60
N ARG A 158 -10.41 -10.99 -9.28
CA ARG A 158 -9.38 -11.98 -8.95
C ARG A 158 -8.20 -11.83 -9.91
N ILE A 159 -6.99 -11.71 -9.37
CA ILE A 159 -5.75 -11.52 -10.15
C ILE A 159 -4.84 -12.70 -9.93
N SER A 160 -4.50 -13.42 -10.99
CA SER A 160 -3.53 -14.53 -10.96
C SER A 160 -2.22 -14.07 -11.58
N TYR A 161 -1.13 -14.20 -10.83
CA TYR A 161 0.20 -13.79 -11.29
C TYR A 161 1.00 -15.02 -11.73
N SER A 162 1.69 -14.88 -12.85
CA SER A 162 2.59 -15.91 -13.36
C SER A 162 3.94 -15.30 -13.73
N SER A 163 5.00 -16.03 -13.42
CA SER A 163 6.37 -15.66 -13.75
C SER A 163 6.97 -16.65 -14.75
N LYS A 164 8.21 -16.38 -15.18
CA LYS A 164 8.97 -17.27 -16.07
C LYS A 164 8.90 -18.72 -15.59
N GLY A 165 8.44 -19.62 -16.46
CA GLY A 165 8.52 -21.07 -16.27
C GLY A 165 7.18 -21.82 -16.16
N TRP A 166 6.03 -21.13 -16.12
CA TRP A 166 4.75 -21.85 -15.98
C TRP A 166 3.96 -22.02 -17.28
N ILE A 167 3.83 -21.02 -18.17
CA ILE A 167 3.11 -21.20 -19.47
C ILE A 167 3.63 -20.28 -20.59
N SER A 168 3.98 -19.01 -20.32
CA SER A 168 4.24 -18.01 -21.38
C SER A 168 5.71 -17.59 -21.57
N GLY A 169 6.60 -17.91 -20.63
CA GLY A 169 8.00 -17.43 -20.67
C GLY A 169 8.18 -15.91 -20.48
N VAL A 170 7.09 -15.14 -20.38
CA VAL A 170 7.08 -13.68 -20.26
C VAL A 170 7.08 -13.29 -18.76
N PRO A 171 8.10 -12.57 -18.27
CA PRO A 171 8.17 -12.16 -16.86
C PRO A 171 7.07 -11.15 -16.53
N ASN A 172 6.74 -11.02 -15.24
CA ASN A 172 5.75 -10.07 -14.74
C ASN A 172 4.35 -10.24 -15.37
N SER A 173 3.97 -11.46 -15.74
CA SER A 173 2.67 -11.74 -16.36
C SER A 173 1.56 -11.82 -15.32
N PHE A 174 0.33 -11.46 -15.72
CA PHE A 174 -0.87 -11.71 -14.95
C PHE A 174 -2.07 -11.97 -15.85
N SER A 175 -3.08 -12.62 -15.28
CA SER A 175 -4.44 -12.64 -15.78
C SER A 175 -5.39 -12.20 -14.67
N ALA A 176 -6.48 -11.56 -15.03
CA ALA A 176 -7.48 -11.12 -14.09
C ALA A 176 -8.88 -11.29 -14.62
N VAL A 177 -9.81 -11.52 -13.70
CA VAL A 177 -11.20 -11.78 -14.00
C VAL A 177 -12.07 -10.96 -13.05
N ILE A 178 -12.96 -10.16 -13.63
CA ILE A 178 -13.93 -9.34 -12.89
C ILE A 178 -15.29 -10.03 -12.93
N THR A 179 -15.85 -10.33 -11.76
CA THR A 179 -17.18 -10.93 -11.59
C THR A 179 -18.05 -10.05 -10.70
N LYS A 180 -19.35 -10.36 -10.66
CA LYS A 180 -20.31 -9.81 -9.70
C LYS A 180 -21.02 -10.97 -9.02
N ASP A 181 -21.41 -10.79 -7.76
CA ASP A 181 -22.18 -11.79 -7.02
C ASP A 181 -23.39 -12.30 -7.82
N GLY A 182 -23.56 -13.62 -7.84
CA GLY A 182 -24.62 -14.30 -8.57
C GLY A 182 -24.43 -14.37 -10.09
N ALA A 183 -23.30 -13.89 -10.64
CA ALA A 183 -23.00 -14.04 -12.06
C ALA A 183 -22.24 -15.35 -12.34
N ASP A 184 -22.76 -16.17 -13.25
CA ASP A 184 -22.12 -17.42 -13.68
C ASP A 184 -20.91 -17.20 -14.60
N LYS A 185 -20.83 -16.01 -15.22
CA LYS A 185 -19.80 -15.67 -16.20
C LYS A 185 -19.08 -14.38 -15.80
N PRO A 186 -17.80 -14.27 -16.14
CA PRO A 186 -17.07 -13.03 -15.93
C PRO A 186 -17.65 -11.90 -16.77
N ILE A 187 -17.51 -10.67 -16.25
CA ILE A 187 -17.91 -9.45 -16.92
C ILE A 187 -16.76 -8.96 -17.80
N TYR A 188 -15.54 -8.97 -17.26
CA TYR A 188 -14.32 -8.58 -17.96
C TYR A 188 -13.16 -9.51 -17.62
N THR A 189 -12.24 -9.60 -18.56
CA THR A 189 -10.94 -10.23 -18.35
C THR A 189 -9.83 -9.23 -18.67
N ALA A 190 -8.68 -9.38 -18.00
CA ALA A 190 -7.48 -8.63 -18.33
C ALA A 190 -6.27 -9.57 -18.35
N GLU A 191 -5.34 -9.34 -19.27
CA GLU A 191 -4.14 -10.15 -19.43
C GLU A 191 -2.98 -9.32 -19.97
N GLY A 192 -1.77 -9.64 -19.54
CA GLY A 192 -0.55 -8.98 -19.99
C GLY A 192 0.49 -8.90 -18.89
N GLN A 193 1.29 -7.83 -18.90
CA GLN A 193 2.36 -7.62 -17.95
C GLN A 193 2.02 -6.49 -16.97
N TRP A 194 2.09 -6.77 -15.66
CA TRP A 194 1.84 -5.75 -14.63
C TRP A 194 2.94 -4.68 -14.59
N SER A 195 4.08 -4.92 -15.25
CA SER A 195 5.19 -3.97 -15.42
C SER A 195 5.37 -3.50 -16.87
N GLY A 196 4.42 -3.79 -17.75
CA GLY A 196 4.55 -3.59 -19.19
C GLY A 196 3.23 -3.14 -19.79
N GLU A 197 2.76 -3.84 -20.81
CA GLU A 197 1.45 -3.60 -21.43
C GLU A 197 0.45 -4.68 -21.02
N PHE A 198 -0.81 -4.30 -20.84
CA PHE A 198 -1.89 -5.25 -20.69
C PHE A 198 -3.17 -4.75 -21.36
N LEU A 199 -4.01 -5.71 -21.72
CA LEU A 199 -5.29 -5.48 -22.38
C LEU A 199 -6.41 -5.92 -21.45
N ALA A 200 -7.54 -5.21 -21.47
CA ALA A 200 -8.78 -5.70 -20.88
C ALA A 200 -9.86 -5.83 -21.94
N LYS A 201 -10.64 -6.91 -21.84
CA LYS A 201 -11.68 -7.31 -22.80
C LYS A 201 -12.99 -7.51 -22.07
N ASP A 202 -14.10 -7.12 -22.71
CA ASP A 202 -15.43 -7.54 -22.31
C ASP A 202 -15.55 -9.06 -22.54
N ALA A 203 -15.86 -9.81 -21.49
CA ALA A 203 -15.75 -11.26 -21.53
C ALA A 203 -16.86 -11.93 -22.36
N ARG A 204 -17.96 -11.23 -22.66
CA ARG A 204 -19.07 -11.74 -23.48
C ARG A 204 -18.82 -11.50 -24.97
N THR A 205 -18.31 -10.33 -25.31
CA THR A 205 -18.13 -9.89 -26.70
C THR A 205 -16.71 -10.11 -27.22
N GLY A 206 -15.74 -10.29 -26.34
CA GLY A 206 -14.31 -10.36 -26.68
C GLY A 206 -13.71 -9.01 -27.08
N LYS A 207 -14.50 -7.92 -27.11
CA LYS A 207 -14.04 -6.60 -27.54
C LYS A 207 -13.07 -6.03 -26.51
N THR A 208 -11.92 -5.55 -26.98
CA THR A 208 -10.97 -4.78 -26.17
C THR A 208 -11.63 -3.49 -25.71
N VAL A 209 -11.74 -3.31 -24.39
CA VAL A 209 -12.26 -2.09 -23.77
C VAL A 209 -11.17 -1.16 -23.28
N MET A 210 -9.93 -1.66 -23.24
CA MET A 210 -8.78 -0.90 -22.78
C MET A 210 -7.47 -1.57 -23.19
N ASN A 211 -6.50 -0.72 -23.50
CA ASN A 211 -5.09 -1.07 -23.61
C ASN A 211 -4.28 -0.09 -22.76
N LEU A 212 -3.46 -0.59 -21.84
CA LEU A 212 -2.63 0.24 -20.97
C LEU A 212 -1.18 -0.21 -21.00
N HIS A 213 -0.30 0.71 -21.43
CA HIS A 213 1.13 0.59 -21.22
C HIS A 213 1.53 1.30 -19.92
N THR A 214 2.00 0.56 -18.93
CA THR A 214 2.35 1.07 -17.59
C THR A 214 3.36 2.22 -17.60
N GLY A 215 4.27 2.25 -18.57
CA GLY A 215 5.23 3.34 -18.76
C GLY A 215 4.63 4.68 -19.22
N SER A 216 3.37 4.75 -19.65
CA SER A 216 2.72 6.02 -20.00
C SER A 216 2.18 6.77 -18.77
N LEU A 217 2.16 6.11 -17.61
CA LEU A 217 1.62 6.65 -16.38
C LEU A 217 2.63 7.58 -15.71
N LYS A 218 2.27 8.85 -15.57
CA LYS A 218 3.08 9.84 -14.84
C LYS A 218 2.90 9.67 -13.33
N ARG A 219 4.02 9.64 -12.60
CA ARG A 219 4.02 9.66 -11.13
C ARG A 219 3.90 11.11 -10.67
N ARG A 220 3.03 11.34 -9.67
CA ARG A 220 3.07 12.56 -8.87
C ARG A 220 4.03 12.36 -7.70
N GLU A 221 4.94 13.29 -7.51
CA GLU A 221 5.87 13.25 -6.39
C GLU A 221 5.15 13.52 -5.07
N LEU A 222 5.54 12.78 -4.03
CA LEU A 222 5.06 13.00 -2.68
C LEU A 222 5.81 14.19 -2.09
N SER A 223 5.09 15.21 -1.65
CA SER A 223 5.64 16.29 -0.85
C SER A 223 5.89 15.80 0.57
N VAL A 224 7.13 15.99 1.05
CA VAL A 224 7.55 15.64 2.40
C VAL A 224 8.29 16.83 2.97
N LYS A 225 8.08 17.12 4.26
CA LYS A 225 8.73 18.24 4.94
C LYS A 225 10.27 18.17 4.84
N PRO A 226 10.97 19.31 4.82
CA PRO A 226 12.43 19.34 5.00
C PRO A 226 12.86 18.60 6.27
N ILE A 227 14.04 17.98 6.26
CA ILE A 227 14.54 17.14 7.37
C ILE A 227 14.58 17.92 8.68
N GLU A 228 14.87 19.22 8.63
CA GLU A 228 14.98 20.13 9.78
C GLU A 228 13.63 20.34 10.47
N GLN A 229 12.53 20.24 9.71
CA GLN A 229 11.16 20.42 10.19
C GLN A 229 10.50 19.10 10.59
N GLN A 230 11.11 17.96 10.26
CA GLN A 230 10.62 16.64 10.65
C GLN A 230 10.90 16.36 12.13
N LYS A 231 10.10 15.52 12.76
CA LYS A 231 10.34 15.00 14.12
C LYS A 231 11.39 13.89 14.12
N ASP A 232 12.02 13.62 15.26
CA ASP A 232 13.08 12.59 15.38
C ASP A 232 12.61 11.17 15.03
N TRP A 233 11.31 10.91 15.12
CA TRP A 233 10.70 9.63 14.77
C TRP A 233 10.25 9.53 13.29
N GLU A 234 10.37 10.61 12.51
CA GLU A 234 10.06 10.57 11.08
C GLU A 234 11.19 9.92 10.28
N SER A 235 10.84 8.99 9.37
CA SER A 235 11.79 8.10 8.69
C SER A 235 12.99 8.82 8.06
N ARG A 236 12.78 9.91 7.31
CA ARG A 236 13.89 10.58 6.60
C ARG A 236 14.85 11.24 7.59
N ARG A 237 14.35 11.84 8.67
CA ARG A 237 15.20 12.41 9.74
C ARG A 237 15.90 11.34 10.55
N ALA A 238 15.19 10.30 10.98
CA ALA A 238 15.76 9.22 11.78
C ALA A 238 16.89 8.49 11.03
N TRP A 239 16.70 8.23 9.74
CA TRP A 239 17.65 7.52 8.90
C TRP A 239 18.61 8.43 8.12
N ARG A 240 18.66 9.75 8.38
CA ARG A 240 19.43 10.70 7.55
C ARG A 240 20.91 10.33 7.43
N HIS A 241 21.55 10.01 8.56
CA HIS A 241 22.99 9.71 8.61
C HIS A 241 23.32 8.38 7.92
N VAL A 242 22.43 7.40 8.07
CA VAL A 242 22.51 6.12 7.35
C VAL A 242 22.37 6.35 5.83
N SER A 243 21.48 7.25 5.44
CA SER A 243 21.20 7.59 4.03
C SER A 243 22.34 8.36 3.38
N GLU A 244 22.93 9.32 4.09
CA GLU A 244 24.14 10.04 3.66
C GLU A 244 25.30 9.09 3.42
N ALA A 245 25.62 8.25 4.41
CA ALA A 245 26.70 7.25 4.30
C ALA A 245 26.46 6.26 3.15
N ILE A 246 25.19 5.89 2.92
CA ILE A 246 24.74 5.09 1.79
C ILE A 246 25.04 5.77 0.44
N ASN A 247 24.82 7.08 0.34
CA ASN A 247 25.05 7.86 -0.86
C ASN A 247 26.56 8.02 -1.15
N GLU A 248 27.34 8.20 -0.08
CA GLU A 248 28.81 8.27 -0.10
C GLU A 248 29.47 6.91 -0.36
N ASN A 249 28.74 5.79 -0.20
CA ASN A 249 29.25 4.42 -0.25
C ASN A 249 30.24 4.08 0.88
N ASP A 250 30.13 4.76 2.03
CA ASP A 250 30.96 4.48 3.21
C ASP A 250 30.36 3.31 4.02
N ILE A 251 30.82 2.09 3.72
CA ILE A 251 30.33 0.86 4.36
C ILE A 251 30.49 0.90 5.88
N PHE A 252 31.60 1.46 6.38
CA PHE A 252 31.90 1.51 7.81
C PHE A 252 30.97 2.49 8.53
N ARG A 253 30.79 3.70 7.97
CA ARG A 253 29.85 4.70 8.50
C ARG A 253 28.43 4.17 8.49
N ILE A 254 28.00 3.45 7.44
CA ILE A 254 26.65 2.87 7.45
C ILE A 254 26.48 1.86 8.59
N GLY A 255 27.44 0.95 8.79
CA GLY A 255 27.38 -0.02 9.88
C GLY A 255 27.30 0.66 11.25
N LYS A 256 28.12 1.69 11.47
CA LYS A 256 28.15 2.47 12.72
C LYS A 256 26.83 3.20 12.98
N GLU A 257 26.31 3.94 12.00
CA GLU A 257 25.07 4.73 12.16
C GLU A 257 23.84 3.83 12.31
N LYS A 258 23.80 2.67 11.63
CA LYS A 258 22.75 1.66 11.85
C LYS A 258 22.80 1.08 13.26
N ALA A 259 23.99 0.68 13.71
CA ALA A 259 24.16 0.11 15.04
C ALA A 259 23.73 1.09 16.15
N LYS A 260 23.95 2.39 15.95
CA LYS A 260 23.49 3.44 16.87
C LYS A 260 21.96 3.41 17.05
N ILE A 261 21.21 3.46 15.96
CA ILE A 261 19.72 3.43 16.00
C ILE A 261 19.23 2.11 16.60
N GLU A 262 19.81 0.98 16.20
CA GLU A 262 19.40 -0.34 16.69
C GLU A 262 19.70 -0.53 18.20
N ASN A 263 20.82 0.01 18.69
CA ASN A 263 21.16 -0.02 20.12
C ASN A 263 20.22 0.87 20.93
N GLU A 264 19.95 2.10 20.48
CA GLU A 264 19.00 3.02 21.13
C GLU A 264 17.61 2.38 21.24
N GLN A 265 17.14 1.71 20.17
CA GLN A 265 15.89 0.97 20.18
C GLN A 265 15.91 -0.20 21.17
N ARG A 266 16.99 -0.99 21.21
CA ARG A 266 17.12 -2.11 22.17
C ARG A 266 17.06 -1.64 23.62
N GLU A 267 17.76 -0.57 23.95
CA GLU A 267 17.74 0.02 25.29
C GLU A 267 16.37 0.59 25.65
N MET A 268 15.70 1.25 24.70
CA MET A 268 14.32 1.73 24.90
C MET A 268 13.37 0.58 25.24
N ARG A 269 13.43 -0.54 24.50
CA ARG A 269 12.58 -1.73 24.77
C ARG A 269 12.89 -2.38 26.12
N LYS A 270 14.17 -2.40 26.51
CA LYS A 270 14.58 -2.91 27.83
C LYS A 270 13.92 -2.08 28.95
N ARG A 271 14.00 -0.75 28.87
CA ARG A 271 13.37 0.16 29.84
C ARG A 271 11.84 0.03 29.88
N GLU A 272 11.19 -0.09 28.72
CA GLU A 272 9.75 -0.30 28.65
C GLU A 272 9.34 -1.60 29.35
N LYS A 273 10.08 -2.69 29.09
CA LYS A 273 9.84 -4.00 29.72
C LYS A 273 10.04 -3.94 31.23
N GLU A 274 11.12 -3.31 31.71
CA GLU A 274 11.39 -3.11 33.13
C GLU A 274 10.28 -2.29 33.83
N GLN A 275 9.66 -1.35 33.12
CA GLN A 275 8.56 -0.53 33.63
C GLN A 275 7.18 -1.17 33.44
N GLY A 276 7.09 -2.36 32.83
CA GLY A 276 5.81 -2.98 32.47
C GLY A 276 4.97 -2.17 31.48
N LYS A 277 5.59 -1.23 30.75
CA LYS A 277 4.92 -0.36 29.78
C LYS A 277 4.99 -0.99 28.39
N SER A 278 3.94 -0.77 27.61
CA SER A 278 3.91 -1.11 26.19
C SER A 278 3.92 0.16 25.35
N TRP A 279 4.66 0.13 24.24
CA TRP A 279 4.72 1.24 23.30
C TRP A 279 3.33 1.61 22.79
N GLN A 280 2.94 2.87 22.95
CA GLN A 280 1.68 3.36 22.41
C GLN A 280 1.89 3.84 20.98
N ARG A 281 1.04 3.38 20.06
CA ARG A 281 1.10 3.80 18.65
C ARG A 281 0.54 5.21 18.51
N ARG A 282 1.19 6.02 17.68
CA ARG A 282 0.96 7.46 17.54
C ARG A 282 -0.32 7.77 16.78
N PHE A 283 -0.59 7.08 15.68
CA PHE A 283 -1.68 7.43 14.77
C PHE A 283 -2.74 6.32 14.62
N PHE A 284 -2.44 5.14 15.15
CA PHE A 284 -3.29 3.97 15.01
C PHE A 284 -3.68 3.39 16.36
N LYS A 285 -4.83 2.72 16.41
CA LYS A 285 -5.29 1.94 17.56
C LYS A 285 -5.43 0.48 17.19
N ARG A 286 -5.12 -0.38 18.15
CA ARG A 286 -5.28 -1.82 17.98
C ARG A 286 -6.73 -2.21 18.18
N VAL A 287 -7.27 -3.01 17.29
CA VAL A 287 -8.62 -3.60 17.41
C VAL A 287 -8.53 -5.12 17.44
N THR A 288 -9.55 -5.76 18.00
CA THR A 288 -9.65 -7.22 18.06
C THR A 288 -10.12 -7.81 16.74
N ARG A 289 -11.01 -7.11 16.04
CA ARG A 289 -11.62 -7.54 14.78
C ARG A 289 -11.87 -6.34 13.87
N ASP A 290 -11.81 -6.59 12.56
CA ASP A 290 -12.24 -5.66 11.52
C ASP A 290 -13.40 -6.30 10.77
N ARG A 291 -14.62 -5.99 11.20
CA ARG A 291 -15.83 -6.65 10.71
C ARG A 291 -16.01 -6.47 9.20
N LEU A 292 -15.71 -5.28 8.68
CA LEU A 292 -15.88 -5.00 7.27
C LEU A 292 -14.89 -5.81 6.42
N ALA A 293 -13.63 -5.88 6.85
CA ALA A 293 -12.64 -6.72 6.18
C ALA A 293 -13.02 -8.20 6.24
N GLU A 294 -13.47 -8.69 7.41
CA GLU A 294 -13.95 -10.07 7.59
C GLU A 294 -15.16 -10.40 6.72
N GLU A 295 -16.16 -9.50 6.64
CA GLU A 295 -17.35 -9.66 5.81
C GLU A 295 -17.00 -9.72 4.32
N LEU A 296 -16.13 -8.83 3.85
CA LEU A 296 -15.67 -8.82 2.46
C LEU A 296 -14.82 -10.05 2.14
N ALA A 297 -13.90 -10.43 3.03
CA ALA A 297 -13.06 -11.62 2.85
C ALA A 297 -13.87 -12.92 2.87
N GLY A 298 -14.94 -13.01 3.68
CA GLY A 298 -15.84 -14.16 3.74
C GLY A 298 -16.63 -14.41 2.45
N LYS A 299 -16.57 -13.50 1.47
CA LYS A 299 -17.13 -13.66 0.12
C LYS A 299 -16.09 -14.09 -0.93
N LEU A 300 -14.86 -14.36 -0.50
CA LEU A 300 -13.77 -14.77 -1.38
C LEU A 300 -13.34 -16.19 -1.04
N ASP A 301 -13.10 -16.99 -2.08
CA ASP A 301 -12.54 -18.32 -1.91
C ASP A 301 -11.07 -18.23 -1.48
N ASP A 302 -10.71 -19.02 -0.46
CA ASP A 302 -9.34 -19.22 0.01
C ASP A 302 -8.60 -17.95 0.54
N VAL A 303 -9.34 -16.93 0.98
CA VAL A 303 -8.74 -15.72 1.61
C VAL A 303 -8.78 -15.80 3.13
N LYS A 304 -7.60 -15.87 3.76
CA LYS A 304 -7.43 -15.70 5.20
C LYS A 304 -6.66 -14.41 5.48
N LEU A 305 -7.24 -13.53 6.29
CA LEU A 305 -6.63 -12.25 6.65
C LEU A 305 -5.63 -12.45 7.81
N GLU A 306 -4.39 -12.82 7.48
CA GLU A 306 -3.33 -13.00 8.47
C GLU A 306 -2.77 -11.66 8.97
N MET A 307 -2.85 -11.42 10.28
CA MET A 307 -2.41 -10.18 10.94
C MET A 307 -1.44 -10.47 12.09
N PRO A 308 -0.18 -10.86 11.81
CA PRO A 308 0.72 -11.39 12.84
C PRO A 308 1.16 -10.35 13.88
N GLY A 309 1.00 -9.04 13.61
CA GLY A 309 1.19 -7.95 14.58
C GLY A 309 -0.10 -7.40 15.19
N GLY A 310 -1.24 -8.06 14.95
CA GLY A 310 -2.58 -7.57 15.28
C GLY A 310 -3.19 -6.64 14.22
N ILE A 311 -4.44 -6.27 14.42
CA ILE A 311 -5.18 -5.38 13.52
C ILE A 311 -5.06 -3.94 14.04
N TRP A 312 -4.61 -3.02 13.20
CA TRP A 312 -4.50 -1.61 13.53
C TRP A 312 -5.33 -0.79 12.56
N VAL A 313 -6.08 0.17 13.11
CA VAL A 313 -6.99 1.04 12.35
C VAL A 313 -6.66 2.50 12.65
N TRP A 314 -6.98 3.36 11.68
CA TRP A 314 -6.77 4.81 11.80
C TRP A 314 -7.48 5.38 13.03
N ASP A 315 -6.81 6.30 13.72
CA ASP A 315 -7.34 7.01 14.88
C ASP A 315 -7.17 8.52 14.66
N GLU A 316 -8.26 9.16 14.23
CA GLU A 316 -8.27 10.59 13.87
C GLU A 316 -8.00 11.49 15.09
N GLU A 317 -8.50 11.13 16.26
CA GLU A 317 -8.29 11.91 17.49
C GLU A 317 -6.82 11.92 17.88
N LYS A 318 -6.17 10.75 17.82
CA LYS A 318 -4.72 10.64 18.02
C LYS A 318 -3.94 11.45 17.00
N TYR A 319 -4.30 11.37 15.72
CA TYR A 319 -3.67 12.16 14.67
C TYR A 319 -3.78 13.66 14.95
N ARG A 320 -4.99 14.16 15.25
CA ARG A 320 -5.20 15.57 15.58
C ARG A 320 -4.37 16.01 16.78
N SER A 321 -4.35 15.19 17.83
CA SER A 321 -3.56 15.44 19.04
C SER A 321 -2.05 15.51 18.76
N GLU A 322 -1.49 14.51 18.07
CA GLU A 322 -0.06 14.45 17.75
C GLU A 322 0.37 15.58 16.79
N MET A 323 -0.54 15.99 15.89
CA MET A 323 -0.30 17.09 14.94
C MET A 323 -0.60 18.48 15.51
N GLY A 324 -1.08 18.59 16.75
CA GLY A 324 -1.45 19.88 17.37
C GLY A 324 -2.65 20.57 16.72
N LEU A 325 -3.52 19.81 16.07
CA LEU A 325 -4.74 20.30 15.43
C LEU A 325 -5.85 20.44 16.49
N LYS A 326 -6.56 21.57 16.51
CA LYS A 326 -7.68 21.78 17.45
C LYS A 326 -8.78 20.74 17.23
N ALA A 327 -9.37 20.25 18.32
CA ALA A 327 -10.62 19.50 18.28
C ALA A 327 -11.72 20.37 17.64
N SER A 328 -12.53 19.79 16.75
CA SER A 328 -13.71 20.47 16.23
C SER A 328 -14.71 20.69 17.36
N GLY A 329 -14.82 21.93 17.86
CA GLY A 329 -15.86 22.30 18.81
C GLY A 329 -17.21 22.41 18.12
N GLY A 330 -18.25 21.75 18.66
CA GLY A 330 -19.66 22.10 18.41
C GLY A 330 -20.54 20.99 17.84
N SER A 331 -21.43 20.47 18.70
CA SER A 331 -22.76 19.88 18.41
C SER A 331 -22.90 18.94 17.21
N ASP A 332 -22.44 17.69 17.35
CA ASP A 332 -23.09 16.54 16.72
C ASP A 332 -22.85 15.25 17.52
N ALA A 333 -22.99 15.36 18.85
CA ALA A 333 -22.91 14.23 19.79
C ALA A 333 -24.10 13.24 19.67
N GLY A 334 -24.81 13.27 18.54
CA GLY A 334 -26.07 12.58 18.33
C GLY A 334 -26.18 11.90 16.97
N LEU A 335 -25.13 11.25 16.44
CA LEU A 335 -25.25 10.32 15.30
C LEU A 335 -24.14 9.26 15.26
N LEU A 336 -23.94 8.57 16.39
CA LEU A 336 -23.12 7.36 16.50
C LEU A 336 -23.94 6.06 16.29
N LYS A 337 -24.98 6.10 15.45
CA LYS A 337 -25.70 4.90 15.00
C LYS A 337 -25.44 4.73 13.50
N SER A 338 -24.70 3.67 13.17
CA SER A 338 -24.17 3.29 11.83
C SER A 338 -23.07 4.18 11.23
N GLY A 339 -21.95 4.32 11.94
CA GLY A 339 -20.60 4.06 11.40
C GLY A 339 -20.04 4.84 10.19
N VAL A 340 -20.71 5.85 9.64
CA VAL A 340 -20.13 6.76 8.62
C VAL A 340 -20.71 8.18 8.76
N LYS A 341 -19.87 9.11 9.22
CA LYS A 341 -19.72 10.55 8.86
C LYS A 341 -18.78 11.17 9.91
N SER A 342 -17.68 11.84 9.56
CA SER A 342 -17.59 12.94 8.60
C SER A 342 -16.21 13.04 7.90
N PRO A 343 -16.17 13.21 6.56
CA PRO A 343 -15.37 14.22 5.88
C PRO A 343 -16.30 15.35 5.44
N THR A 344 -16.17 16.52 6.07
CA THR A 344 -17.11 17.64 5.92
C THR A 344 -17.05 18.25 4.52
N ARG A 345 -18.10 17.97 3.74
CA ARG A 345 -18.70 18.81 2.69
C ARG A 345 -18.03 18.78 1.31
N ALA A 346 -18.30 17.73 0.54
CA ALA A 346 -18.17 17.78 -0.92
C ALA A 346 -19.34 18.58 -1.52
N LYS A 347 -19.05 19.67 -2.24
CA LYS A 347 -20.00 20.28 -3.17
C LYS A 347 -19.96 19.48 -4.48
N TRP A 348 -21.14 19.20 -5.01
CA TRP A 348 -21.33 18.64 -6.34
C TRP A 348 -20.79 19.63 -7.38
N ASP A 349 -19.84 19.19 -8.20
CA ASP A 349 -19.79 19.60 -9.60
C ASP A 349 -19.34 18.40 -10.44
N SER A 350 -20.26 17.93 -11.28
CA SER A 350 -20.14 16.73 -12.10
C SER A 350 -19.12 16.94 -13.22
N GLY A 351 -17.92 16.36 -13.12
CA GLY A 351 -16.97 16.42 -14.25
C GLY A 351 -15.60 15.76 -14.10
N VAL A 352 -15.14 15.40 -12.90
CA VAL A 352 -13.75 14.95 -12.71
C VAL A 352 -13.64 13.43 -12.71
N VAL A 353 -13.05 12.88 -13.78
CA VAL A 353 -12.64 11.48 -13.89
C VAL A 353 -11.44 11.24 -12.96
N MET A 354 -11.50 10.21 -12.10
CA MET A 354 -10.44 9.83 -11.16
C MET A 354 -9.17 9.31 -11.86
N GLU A 355 -8.38 10.20 -12.45
CA GLU A 355 -7.06 9.87 -13.02
C GLU A 355 -5.88 10.09 -12.04
N GLY A 356 -6.13 10.71 -10.87
CA GLY A 356 -5.07 11.38 -10.11
C GLY A 356 -4.44 10.68 -8.90
N ILE A 357 -5.06 9.65 -8.30
CA ILE A 357 -4.59 9.13 -7.00
C ILE A 357 -3.84 7.81 -7.19
N THR A 358 -2.51 7.86 -7.15
CA THR A 358 -1.63 6.69 -7.25
C THR A 358 -0.98 6.42 -5.90
N PHE A 359 -1.26 5.25 -5.32
CA PHE A 359 -0.80 4.85 -3.99
C PHE A 359 0.55 4.13 -4.08
N THR A 360 1.55 4.56 -3.31
CA THR A 360 2.80 3.79 -3.12
C THR A 360 3.35 4.02 -1.71
N ILE A 361 3.24 3.02 -0.83
CA ILE A 361 3.64 3.12 0.59
C ILE A 361 4.94 2.34 0.89
N TYR A 362 5.63 1.81 -0.13
CA TYR A 362 6.91 1.10 0.07
C TYR A 362 8.07 1.56 -0.82
N ALA A 363 7.94 2.68 -1.54
CA ALA A 363 8.99 3.15 -2.46
C ALA A 363 9.92 4.26 -1.93
N ASP A 364 9.60 4.89 -0.80
CA ASP A 364 10.25 6.13 -0.36
C ASP A 364 11.20 5.98 0.85
N LEU A 365 11.56 4.76 1.25
CA LEU A 365 12.63 4.54 2.23
C LEU A 365 14.04 4.62 1.58
N PRO A 366 15.03 5.24 2.24
CA PRO A 366 16.39 5.41 1.71
C PRO A 366 17.14 4.09 1.42
N ARG A 367 18.02 4.14 0.42
CA ARG A 367 18.38 3.02 -0.47
C ARG A 367 19.89 2.68 -0.46
N ARG A 368 20.30 1.48 -0.02
CA ARG A 368 21.42 0.64 -0.58
C ARG A 368 21.87 -0.39 0.46
N PHE A 369 21.99 -1.65 0.05
CA PHE A 369 23.14 -2.51 0.31
C PHE A 369 23.18 -3.70 -0.64
N SER A 370 24.40 -4.10 -0.97
CA SER A 370 24.82 -5.39 -1.54
C SER A 370 25.77 -5.98 -0.50
N ILE A 371 25.42 -7.10 0.13
CA ILE A 371 26.41 -7.96 0.80
C ILE A 371 26.05 -9.41 0.46
N VAL A 372 26.94 -10.02 -0.31
CA VAL A 372 27.16 -11.46 -0.39
C VAL A 372 28.06 -11.85 0.80
N ARG A 373 27.79 -13.01 1.42
CA ARG A 373 28.30 -13.60 2.70
C ARG A 373 27.41 -13.27 3.91
N SER A 374 26.83 -14.22 4.66
CA SER A 374 27.19 -15.61 4.95
C SER A 374 25.96 -16.51 5.02
N LEU A 375 25.91 -17.55 4.17
CA LEU A 375 25.18 -18.81 4.44
C LEU A 375 26.25 -19.84 4.84
N ARG A 376 26.64 -19.77 6.11
CA ARG A 376 27.29 -20.76 6.99
C ARG A 376 27.04 -20.13 8.38
N GLU A 377 26.27 -20.71 9.29
CA GLU A 377 26.11 -22.11 9.71
C GLU A 377 24.64 -22.49 9.94
#